data_AF-A0A7S1CFD4-F1
#
_entry.id   AF-A0A7S1CFD4-F1
#
_cell.length_a   1.000
_cell.length_b   1.000
_cell.length_c   1.000
_cell.angle_alpha   90.00
_cell.angle_beta   90.00
_cell.angle_gamma   90.00
#
_symmetry.space_group_name_H-M   'P 1'
#
loop_
_entity.id
_entity.type
_entity.pdbx_description
1 polymer ?
#
loop_
_entity_poly.entity_id
_entity_poly.type
_entity_poly.pdbx_seq_one_letter_code
_entity_poly.pdbx_strand_id
1 'polypeptide(L)'
;MASGRGGRAGQEPWTPAEREALRAAVIEHGESQWDLVMEDMASYGRTPEACRRFWQSSNPIVKGAWAPEEDALLVELLARVGDDVKVWGEIAGHVPGRNAKQCRERWVNNLDPTVNKGPWTEAEDRALVAAQAELGNKWSAIAERLPGRPDNAVKNRWYCMLNRSWAKPRKEGGGLPSVQPATD
;
A
#
# COMPACT_ATOMS: atom_id res chain seq x y z
N MET A 1 -42.59 -38.25 -19.01
CA MET A 1 -42.22 -36.98 -18.35
C MET A 1 -40.70 -36.93 -18.25
N ALA A 2 -40.04 -36.15 -19.10
CA ALA A 2 -38.59 -35.97 -19.05
C ALA A 2 -38.33 -34.58 -18.45
N SER A 3 -37.85 -34.53 -17.21
CA SER A 3 -37.40 -33.31 -16.56
C SER A 3 -36.13 -32.83 -17.26
N GLY A 4 -36.27 -31.78 -18.08
CA GLY A 4 -35.15 -31.10 -18.71
C GLY A 4 -34.27 -30.43 -17.64
N ARG A 5 -33.00 -30.82 -17.59
CA ARG A 5 -31.98 -30.15 -16.79
C ARG A 5 -31.76 -28.76 -17.42
N GLY A 6 -32.05 -27.71 -16.67
CA GLY A 6 -31.76 -26.33 -17.07
C GLY A 6 -30.26 -26.17 -17.29
N GLY A 7 -29.87 -25.96 -18.55
CA GLY A 7 -28.48 -25.67 -18.93
C GLY A 7 -28.03 -24.35 -18.34
N ARG A 8 -26.79 -24.30 -17.83
CA ARG A 8 -26.11 -23.06 -17.49
C ARG A 8 -25.96 -22.23 -18.76
N ALA A 9 -26.72 -21.14 -18.87
CA ALA A 9 -26.50 -20.14 -19.90
C ALA A 9 -25.06 -19.61 -19.77
N GLY A 10 -24.31 -19.68 -20.87
CA GLY A 10 -22.99 -19.05 -20.96
C GLY A 10 -23.17 -17.55 -20.75
N GLN A 11 -22.48 -16.99 -19.75
CA GLN A 11 -22.49 -15.55 -19.54
C GLN A 11 -21.95 -14.85 -20.78
N GLU A 12 -22.74 -13.97 -21.37
CA GLU A 12 -22.30 -13.09 -22.45
C GLU A 12 -21.07 -12.29 -21.98
N PRO A 13 -20.08 -12.07 -22.87
CA PRO A 13 -18.89 -11.28 -22.56
C PRO A 13 -19.26 -9.89 -22.03
N TRP A 14 -18.44 -9.35 -21.12
CA TRP A 14 -18.60 -7.97 -20.66
C TRP A 14 -18.34 -7.00 -21.79
N THR A 15 -19.30 -6.15 -22.10
CA THR A 15 -19.20 -5.10 -23.12
C THR A 15 -18.36 -3.92 -22.63
N PRO A 16 -17.83 -3.06 -23.53
CA PRO A 16 -17.13 -1.84 -23.11
C PRO A 16 -17.96 -0.93 -22.19
N ALA A 17 -19.26 -0.78 -22.48
CA ALA A 17 -20.17 0.03 -21.67
C ALA A 17 -20.35 -0.54 -20.26
N GLU A 18 -20.53 -1.87 -20.13
CA GLU A 18 -20.63 -2.53 -18.82
C GLU A 18 -19.34 -2.40 -18.00
N ARG A 19 -18.18 -2.49 -18.65
CA ARG A 19 -16.89 -2.32 -17.96
C ARG A 19 -16.72 -0.89 -17.45
N GLU A 20 -17.10 0.09 -18.24
CA GLU A 20 -17.02 1.50 -17.84
C GLU A 20 -18.02 1.79 -16.71
N ALA A 21 -19.26 1.32 -16.82
CA ALA A 21 -20.27 1.45 -15.77
C ALA A 21 -19.82 0.79 -14.47
N LEU A 22 -19.27 -0.43 -14.52
CA LEU A 22 -18.76 -1.11 -13.34
C LEU A 22 -17.60 -0.34 -12.71
N ARG A 23 -16.69 0.20 -13.52
CA ARG A 23 -15.57 1.01 -13.02
C ARG A 23 -16.07 2.28 -12.33
N ALA A 24 -17.01 3.00 -12.95
CA ALA A 24 -17.60 4.20 -12.37
C ALA A 24 -18.31 3.89 -11.03
N ALA A 25 -19.10 2.82 -10.98
CA ALA A 25 -19.78 2.39 -9.77
C ALA A 25 -18.80 1.98 -8.65
N VAL A 26 -17.70 1.29 -8.98
CA VAL A 26 -16.66 0.95 -7.99
C VAL A 26 -15.90 2.20 -7.52
N ILE A 27 -15.68 3.19 -8.37
CA ILE A 27 -15.12 4.49 -7.98
C ILE A 27 -16.05 5.20 -6.99
N GLU A 28 -17.35 5.22 -7.26
CA GLU A 28 -18.33 5.92 -6.41
C GLU A 28 -18.53 5.25 -5.05
N HIS A 29 -18.72 3.92 -5.03
CA HIS A 29 -19.13 3.20 -3.82
C HIS A 29 -17.98 2.45 -3.12
N GLY A 30 -16.86 2.24 -3.82
CA GLY A 30 -15.73 1.46 -3.38
C GLY A 30 -15.96 -0.06 -3.45
N GLU A 31 -14.87 -0.81 -3.23
CA GLU A 31 -14.87 -2.29 -3.31
C GLU A 31 -15.49 -3.01 -2.10
N SER A 32 -16.04 -2.27 -1.13
CA SER A 32 -16.69 -2.82 0.07
C SER A 32 -18.21 -2.79 0.03
N GLN A 33 -18.82 -2.05 -0.91
CA GLN A 33 -20.26 -1.80 -0.98
C GLN A 33 -20.87 -2.33 -2.29
N TRP A 34 -20.68 -3.63 -2.56
CA TRP A 34 -21.10 -4.26 -3.83
C TRP A 34 -22.61 -4.24 -4.09
N ASP A 35 -23.42 -4.06 -3.05
CA ASP A 35 -24.87 -3.90 -3.21
C ASP A 35 -25.22 -2.55 -3.87
N LEU A 36 -24.51 -1.46 -3.52
CA LEU A 36 -24.68 -0.15 -4.16
C LEU A 36 -24.13 -0.15 -5.59
N VAL A 37 -22.96 -0.77 -5.80
CA VAL A 37 -22.39 -0.99 -7.15
C VAL A 37 -23.40 -1.70 -8.06
N MET A 38 -24.27 -2.54 -7.49
CA MET A 38 -25.29 -3.28 -8.21
C MET A 38 -26.53 -2.49 -8.55
N GLU A 39 -26.89 -1.50 -7.74
CA GLU A 39 -27.97 -0.58 -8.08
C GLU A 39 -27.62 0.18 -9.37
N ASP A 40 -26.36 0.62 -9.49
CA ASP A 40 -25.86 1.28 -10.71
C ASP A 40 -25.76 0.32 -11.91
N MET A 41 -25.42 -0.94 -11.64
CA MET A 41 -25.31 -1.99 -12.66
C MET A 41 -26.66 -2.65 -13.01
N ALA A 42 -27.77 -2.26 -12.38
CA ALA A 42 -29.06 -2.95 -12.49
C ALA A 42 -29.60 -2.99 -13.93
N SER A 43 -29.35 -1.93 -14.71
CA SER A 43 -29.75 -1.84 -16.12
C SER A 43 -29.06 -2.86 -17.04
N TYR A 44 -27.93 -3.43 -16.61
CA TYR A 44 -27.13 -4.39 -17.38
C TYR A 44 -27.43 -5.85 -17.03
N GLY A 45 -28.33 -6.12 -16.07
CA GLY A 45 -28.74 -7.48 -15.73
C GLY A 45 -27.63 -8.38 -15.17
N ARG A 46 -26.51 -7.80 -14.70
CA ARG A 46 -25.43 -8.53 -14.01
C ARG A 46 -25.82 -8.77 -12.55
N THR A 47 -25.26 -9.81 -11.93
CA THR A 47 -25.45 -10.09 -10.50
C THR A 47 -24.32 -9.50 -9.66
N PRO A 48 -24.51 -9.27 -8.34
CA PRO A 48 -23.45 -8.70 -7.48
C PRO A 48 -22.15 -9.51 -7.53
N GLU A 49 -22.31 -10.83 -7.50
CA GLU A 49 -21.20 -11.77 -7.58
C GLU A 49 -20.52 -11.75 -8.96
N ALA A 50 -21.27 -11.52 -10.05
CA ALA A 50 -20.67 -11.38 -11.38
C ALA A 50 -19.84 -10.09 -11.49
N CYS A 51 -20.36 -8.97 -11.01
CA CYS A 51 -19.65 -7.68 -10.96
C CYS A 51 -18.37 -7.80 -10.14
N ARG A 52 -18.46 -8.35 -8.92
CA ARG A 52 -17.32 -8.57 -8.04
C ARG A 52 -16.26 -9.47 -8.69
N ARG A 53 -16.66 -10.62 -9.24
CA ARG A 53 -15.72 -11.56 -9.88
C ARG A 53 -15.03 -10.95 -11.08
N PHE A 54 -15.78 -10.25 -11.93
CA PHE A 54 -15.20 -9.60 -13.10
C PHE A 54 -14.23 -8.48 -12.72
N TRP A 55 -14.58 -7.67 -11.71
CA TRP A 55 -13.67 -6.64 -11.18
C TRP A 55 -12.38 -7.27 -10.65
N GLN A 56 -12.48 -8.29 -9.80
CA GLN A 56 -11.32 -8.97 -9.21
C GLN A 56 -10.43 -9.65 -10.26
N SER A 57 -11.01 -10.20 -11.33
CA SER A 57 -10.23 -10.82 -12.41
C SER A 57 -9.58 -9.79 -13.34
N SER A 58 -10.25 -8.66 -13.57
CA SER A 58 -9.78 -7.60 -14.46
C SER A 58 -8.82 -6.63 -13.77
N ASN A 59 -8.82 -6.59 -12.43
CA ASN A 59 -8.01 -5.70 -11.62
C ASN A 59 -7.27 -6.47 -10.52
N PRO A 60 -6.37 -7.40 -10.88
CA PRO A 60 -5.67 -8.23 -9.91
C PRO A 60 -4.75 -7.38 -9.03
N ILE A 61 -4.77 -7.65 -7.72
CA ILE A 61 -3.95 -6.91 -6.74
C ILE A 61 -2.45 -7.10 -7.06
N VAL A 62 -1.77 -5.99 -7.37
CA VAL A 62 -0.34 -5.93 -7.58
C VAL A 62 0.38 -5.90 -6.23
N LYS A 63 1.32 -6.83 -6.06
CA LYS A 63 2.20 -6.90 -4.89
C LYS A 63 3.56 -6.29 -5.24
N GLY A 64 4.12 -5.51 -4.32
CA GLY A 64 5.48 -4.99 -4.44
C GLY A 64 5.55 -3.49 -4.76
N ALA A 65 6.65 -3.10 -5.40
CA ALA A 65 7.07 -1.72 -5.60
C ALA A 65 6.00 -0.87 -6.29
N TRP A 66 5.93 0.40 -5.91
CA TRP A 66 5.10 1.41 -6.56
C TRP A 66 5.88 2.05 -7.70
N ALA A 67 5.28 2.10 -8.88
CA ALA A 67 5.81 2.81 -10.02
C ALA A 67 5.65 4.33 -9.82
N PRO A 68 6.55 5.15 -10.37
CA PRO A 68 6.45 6.61 -10.30
C PRO A 68 5.11 7.14 -10.82
N GLU A 69 4.54 6.50 -11.83
CA GLU A 69 3.25 6.87 -12.42
C GLU A 69 2.10 6.60 -11.45
N GLU A 70 2.17 5.50 -10.68
CA GLU A 70 1.19 5.19 -9.63
C GLU A 70 1.27 6.22 -8.50
N ASP A 71 2.48 6.61 -8.09
CA ASP A 71 2.70 7.64 -7.07
C ASP A 71 2.16 9.00 -7.53
N ALA A 72 2.44 9.39 -8.78
CA ALA A 72 1.96 10.64 -9.36
C ALA A 72 0.43 10.68 -9.41
N LEU A 73 -0.20 9.60 -9.86
CA LEU A 73 -1.66 9.47 -9.88
C LEU A 73 -2.26 9.54 -8.47
N LEU A 74 -1.63 8.90 -7.48
CA LEU A 74 -2.10 8.95 -6.10
C LEU A 74 -2.07 10.37 -5.53
N VAL A 75 -0.98 11.10 -5.78
CA VAL A 75 -0.82 12.51 -5.36
C VAL A 75 -1.87 13.40 -6.03
N GLU A 76 -2.07 13.24 -7.35
CA GLU A 76 -3.06 14.01 -8.11
C GLU A 76 -4.48 13.79 -7.58
N LEU A 77 -4.88 12.53 -7.37
CA LEU A 77 -6.21 12.21 -6.88
C LEU A 77 -6.45 12.79 -5.49
N LEU A 78 -5.49 12.64 -4.56
CA LEU A 78 -5.59 13.20 -3.21
C LEU A 78 -5.66 14.73 -3.20
N ALA A 79 -4.94 15.40 -4.10
CA ALA A 79 -5.05 16.85 -4.24
C ALA A 79 -6.47 17.29 -4.65
N ARG A 80 -7.22 16.44 -5.36
CA ARG A 80 -8.60 16.70 -5.77
C ARG A 80 -9.63 16.41 -4.66
N VAL A 81 -9.47 15.30 -3.94
CA VAL A 81 -10.51 14.80 -3.01
C VAL A 81 -10.21 14.98 -1.52
N GLY A 82 -8.96 15.30 -1.15
CA GLY A 82 -8.51 15.35 0.25
C GLY A 82 -8.13 13.97 0.80
N ASP A 83 -7.78 13.88 2.09
CA ASP A 83 -7.15 12.71 2.72
C ASP A 83 -8.03 11.98 3.78
N ASP A 84 -9.35 12.11 3.70
CA ASP A 84 -10.32 11.43 4.58
C ASP A 84 -10.31 9.89 4.41
N VAL A 85 -10.68 9.14 5.46
CA VAL A 85 -10.77 7.66 5.42
C VAL A 85 -11.69 7.16 4.30
N LYS A 86 -12.73 7.93 3.95
CA LYS A 86 -13.68 7.55 2.90
C LYS A 86 -13.11 7.69 1.48
N VAL A 87 -12.11 8.54 1.26
CA VAL A 87 -11.59 8.81 -0.10
C VAL A 87 -10.74 7.69 -0.67
N TRP A 88 -10.17 6.82 0.17
CA TRP A 88 -9.26 5.77 -0.28
C TRP A 88 -9.94 4.70 -1.14
N GLY A 89 -11.25 4.50 -0.94
CA GLY A 89 -12.06 3.63 -1.80
C GLY A 89 -12.17 4.17 -3.22
N GLU A 90 -12.54 5.45 -3.34
CA GLU A 90 -12.62 6.15 -4.63
C GLU A 90 -11.26 6.16 -5.34
N ILE A 91 -10.21 6.54 -4.62
CA ILE A 91 -8.83 6.58 -5.13
C ILE A 91 -8.42 5.21 -5.69
N ALA A 92 -8.70 4.12 -4.97
CA ALA A 92 -8.36 2.78 -5.43
C ALA A 92 -9.08 2.38 -6.73
N GLY A 93 -10.33 2.83 -6.93
CA GLY A 93 -11.05 2.64 -8.19
C GLY A 93 -10.34 3.30 -9.39
N HIS A 94 -9.53 4.33 -9.14
CA HIS A 94 -8.74 5.03 -10.15
C HIS A 94 -7.32 4.47 -10.33
N VAL A 95 -6.77 3.71 -9.37
CA VAL A 95 -5.39 3.17 -9.41
C VAL A 95 -5.42 1.66 -9.69
N PRO A 96 -5.24 1.22 -10.96
CA PRO A 96 -5.34 -0.19 -11.30
C PRO A 96 -4.37 -1.07 -10.49
N GLY A 97 -4.87 -2.20 -10.00
CA GLY A 97 -4.10 -3.17 -9.23
C GLY A 97 -3.76 -2.76 -7.81
N ARG A 98 -4.17 -1.58 -7.33
CA ARG A 98 -3.99 -1.14 -5.94
C ARG A 98 -5.33 -1.00 -5.24
N ASN A 99 -5.44 -1.58 -4.05
CA ASN A 99 -6.63 -1.39 -3.22
C ASN A 99 -6.49 -0.19 -2.27
N ALA A 100 -7.60 0.21 -1.66
CA ALA A 100 -7.67 1.35 -0.75
C ALA A 100 -6.63 1.32 0.38
N LYS A 101 -6.37 0.13 0.94
CA LYS A 101 -5.38 -0.05 2.00
C LYS A 101 -3.96 0.24 1.48
N GLN A 102 -3.61 -0.30 0.32
CA GLN A 102 -2.29 -0.06 -0.29
C GLN A 102 -2.09 1.42 -0.61
N CYS A 103 -3.10 2.08 -1.19
CA CYS A 103 -3.10 3.51 -1.48
C CYS A 103 -2.84 4.33 -0.20
N ARG A 104 -3.64 4.10 0.86
CA ARG A 104 -3.45 4.78 2.14
C ARG A 104 -2.07 4.53 2.72
N GLU A 105 -1.63 3.28 2.78
CA GLU A 105 -0.31 2.92 3.31
C GLU A 105 0.82 3.57 2.53
N ARG A 106 0.70 3.69 1.20
CA ARG A 106 1.69 4.35 0.37
C ARG A 106 1.80 5.82 0.71
N TRP A 107 0.66 6.51 0.80
CA TRP A 107 0.60 7.93 1.13
C TRP A 107 1.24 8.23 2.48
N VAL A 108 0.67 7.68 3.55
CA VAL A 108 1.04 8.02 4.93
C VAL A 108 2.49 7.67 5.28
N ASN A 109 3.09 6.71 4.56
CA ASN A 109 4.46 6.29 4.80
C ASN A 109 5.50 6.93 3.87
N ASN A 110 5.10 7.49 2.72
CA ASN A 110 6.06 7.87 1.68
C ASN A 110 5.74 9.15 0.91
N LEU A 111 4.46 9.41 0.59
CA LEU A 111 4.11 10.49 -0.34
C LEU A 111 3.59 11.74 0.37
N ASP A 112 3.03 11.59 1.57
CA ASP A 112 2.63 12.72 2.41
C ASP A 112 3.83 13.68 2.59
N PRO A 113 3.68 14.97 2.25
CA PRO A 113 4.75 15.96 2.37
C PRO A 113 5.30 16.13 3.80
N THR A 114 4.52 15.76 4.82
CA THR A 114 4.94 15.81 6.22
C THR A 114 5.91 14.70 6.59
N VAL A 115 6.03 13.65 5.75
CA VAL A 115 6.97 12.54 5.97
C VAL A 115 8.40 12.99 5.72
N ASN A 116 9.21 12.92 6.77
CA ASN A 116 10.63 13.19 6.71
C ASN A 116 11.40 11.98 6.13
N LYS A 117 11.95 12.17 4.93
CA LYS A 117 12.76 11.18 4.18
C LYS A 117 14.25 11.29 4.47
N GLY A 118 14.67 12.27 5.27
CA GLY A 118 16.06 12.49 5.66
C GLY A 118 16.59 11.40 6.61
N PRO A 119 17.92 11.40 6.85
CA PRO A 119 18.54 10.47 7.77
C PRO A 119 17.99 10.63 9.20
N TRP A 120 18.06 9.56 9.98
CA TRP A 120 17.75 9.61 11.41
C TRP A 120 18.86 10.32 12.17
N THR A 121 18.47 11.26 13.01
CA THR A 121 19.35 12.00 13.91
C THR A 121 19.52 11.25 15.23
N GLU A 122 20.61 11.51 15.94
CA GLU A 122 20.81 10.93 17.27
C GLU A 122 19.74 11.37 18.28
N ALA A 123 19.18 12.57 18.11
CA ALA A 123 18.09 13.06 18.95
C ALA A 123 16.83 12.22 18.76
N GLU A 124 16.47 11.91 17.51
CA GLU A 124 15.37 11.01 17.20
C GLU A 124 15.62 9.59 17.73
N ASP A 125 16.84 9.07 17.60
CA ASP A 125 17.19 7.75 18.15
C ASP A 125 17.06 7.70 19.67
N ARG A 126 17.54 8.73 20.39
CA ARG A 126 17.39 8.82 21.85
C ARG A 126 15.91 8.88 22.25
N ALA A 127 15.11 9.69 21.55
CA ALA A 127 13.68 9.79 21.78
C ALA A 127 12.96 8.46 21.51
N LEU A 128 13.32 7.76 20.44
CA LEU A 128 12.80 6.43 20.12
C LEU A 128 13.12 5.41 21.21
N VAL A 129 14.37 5.34 21.69
CA VAL A 129 14.76 4.42 22.76
C VAL A 129 14.00 4.71 24.06
N ALA A 130 13.90 5.98 24.46
CA ALA A 130 13.17 6.38 25.65
C ALA A 130 11.67 6.02 25.53
N ALA A 131 11.04 6.34 24.40
CA ALA A 131 9.63 6.06 24.17
C ALA A 131 9.34 4.55 24.08
N GLN A 132 10.24 3.75 23.50
CA GLN A 132 10.09 2.30 23.44
C GLN A 132 10.19 1.66 24.83
N ALA A 133 11.09 2.16 25.69
CA ALA A 133 11.20 1.69 27.07
C ALA A 133 9.92 1.97 27.89
N GLU A 134 9.24 3.09 27.61
CA GLU A 134 8.00 3.48 28.29
C GLU A 134 6.76 2.77 27.72
N LEU A 135 6.61 2.73 26.39
CA LEU A 135 5.38 2.32 25.72
C LEU A 135 5.42 0.88 25.17
N GLY A 136 6.60 0.27 25.09
CA GLY A 136 6.84 -0.96 24.36
C GLY A 136 6.72 -0.75 22.85
N ASN A 137 6.29 -1.79 22.11
CA ASN A 137 6.22 -1.76 20.64
C ASN A 137 4.94 -1.08 20.10
N LYS A 138 4.47 -0.02 20.76
CA LYS A 138 3.31 0.78 20.33
C LYS A 138 3.76 1.83 19.32
N TRP A 139 4.10 1.40 18.11
CA TRP A 139 4.77 2.24 17.11
C TRP A 139 4.00 3.50 16.74
N SER A 140 2.68 3.42 16.61
CA SER A 140 1.85 4.58 16.30
C SER A 140 1.90 5.65 17.41
N ALA A 141 1.85 5.23 18.68
CA ALA A 141 2.00 6.14 19.82
C ALA A 141 3.43 6.72 19.94
N ILE A 142 4.45 5.97 19.51
CA ILE A 142 5.83 6.48 19.47
C ILE A 142 6.00 7.48 18.32
N ALA A 143 5.39 7.24 17.16
CA ALA A 143 5.43 8.15 16.01
C ALA A 143 4.87 9.54 16.33
N GLU A 144 3.85 9.62 17.20
CA GLU A 144 3.33 10.90 17.71
C GLU A 144 4.40 11.76 18.42
N ARG A 145 5.47 11.14 18.94
CA ARG A 145 6.59 11.83 19.60
C ARG A 145 7.75 12.14 18.65
N LEU A 146 7.68 11.70 17.39
CA LEU A 146 8.72 11.85 16.37
C LEU A 146 8.13 12.51 15.12
N PRO A 147 7.99 13.85 15.12
CA PRO A 147 7.37 14.57 14.01
C PRO A 147 7.98 14.21 12.65
N GLY A 148 7.11 13.88 11.70
CA GLY A 148 7.50 13.46 10.35
C GLY A 148 8.04 12.04 10.23
N ARG A 149 8.06 11.24 11.31
CA ARG A 149 8.39 9.81 11.27
C ARG A 149 7.12 8.97 11.42
N PRO A 150 6.59 8.37 10.33
CA PRO A 150 5.44 7.49 10.44
C PRO A 150 5.80 6.22 11.24
N ASP A 151 4.78 5.57 11.80
CA ASP A 151 4.91 4.38 12.65
C ASP A 151 5.75 3.26 12.00
N ASN A 152 5.62 3.07 10.69
CA ASN A 152 6.42 2.12 9.94
C ASN A 152 7.91 2.49 9.93
N ALA A 153 8.25 3.78 9.78
CA ALA A 153 9.63 4.25 9.82
C ALA A 153 10.23 4.07 11.22
N VAL A 154 9.47 4.35 12.27
CA VAL A 154 9.86 4.17 13.68
C VAL A 154 10.18 2.69 13.97
N LYS A 155 9.25 1.79 13.63
CA LYS A 155 9.43 0.34 13.75
C LYS A 155 10.69 -0.13 13.00
N ASN A 156 10.86 0.30 11.76
CA ASN A 156 12.01 -0.09 10.94
C ASN A 156 13.31 0.41 11.54
N ARG A 157 13.35 1.66 12.04
CA ARG A 157 14.53 2.21 12.70
C ARG A 157 14.91 1.41 13.92
N TRP A 158 13.95 1.06 14.77
CA TRP A 158 14.18 0.22 15.95
C TRP A 158 14.83 -1.11 15.58
N TYR A 159 14.27 -1.85 14.61
CA TYR A 159 14.85 -3.11 14.18
C TYR A 159 16.23 -2.95 13.52
N CYS A 160 16.48 -1.85 12.81
CA CYS A 160 17.83 -1.54 12.31
C CYS A 160 18.84 -1.32 13.45
N MET A 161 18.45 -0.64 14.54
CA MET A 161 19.30 -0.45 15.71
C MET A 161 19.58 -1.79 16.42
N LEU A 162 18.56 -2.64 16.58
CA LEU A 162 18.73 -3.98 17.16
C LEU A 162 19.65 -4.87 16.31
N ASN A 163 19.49 -4.87 14.99
CA ASN A 163 20.35 -5.66 14.11
C ASN A 163 21.79 -5.13 14.06
N ARG A 164 22.01 -3.82 14.27
CA ARG A 164 23.35 -3.27 14.50
C ARG A 164 23.94 -3.70 15.84
N SER A 165 23.11 -3.82 16.89
CA SER A 165 23.54 -4.37 18.18
C SER A 165 23.83 -5.88 18.15
N TRP A 166 23.25 -6.62 17.18
CA TRP A 166 23.53 -8.03 16.91
C TRP A 166 24.61 -8.27 15.85
N ALA A 167 25.04 -7.24 15.11
CA ALA A 167 26.19 -7.34 14.24
C ALA A 167 27.42 -7.60 15.12
N LYS A 168 27.89 -8.86 15.11
CA LYS A 168 29.09 -9.30 15.84
C LYS A 168 30.18 -8.22 15.76
N PRO A 169 30.90 -7.94 16.87
CA PRO A 169 32.02 -7.01 16.80
C PRO A 169 32.95 -7.46 15.66
N ARG A 170 33.27 -6.55 14.74
CA ARG A 170 34.37 -6.74 13.80
C ARG A 170 35.59 -7.08 14.67
N LYS A 171 36.13 -8.30 14.55
CA LYS A 171 37.41 -8.60 15.19
C LYS A 171 38.42 -7.59 14.64
N GLU A 172 38.87 -6.68 15.49
CA GLU A 172 40.12 -5.98 15.28
C GLU A 172 41.24 -7.01 15.35
N GLY A 173 42.12 -7.04 14.35
CA GLY A 173 43.31 -7.89 14.35
C GLY A 173 43.43 -8.77 13.11
N GLY A 174 44.12 -8.23 12.10
CA GLY A 174 44.55 -8.95 10.91
C GLY A 174 45.34 -8.01 10.02
N GLY A 175 46.58 -7.74 10.40
CA GLY A 175 47.48 -6.85 9.66
C GLY A 175 47.60 -7.29 8.20
N LEU A 176 47.45 -6.33 7.29
CA LEU A 176 47.90 -6.51 5.91
C LEU A 176 49.43 -6.68 5.91
N PRO A 177 50.00 -7.72 5.29
CA PRO A 177 51.41 -7.69 4.95
C PRO A 177 51.63 -6.61 3.88
N SER A 178 52.49 -5.64 4.22
CA SER A 178 53.04 -4.64 3.32
C SER A 178 53.82 -5.34 2.20
N VAL A 179 53.27 -5.34 0.98
CA VAL A 179 54.02 -5.71 -0.22
C VAL A 179 54.74 -4.46 -0.71
N GLN A 180 56.08 -4.46 -0.63
CA GLN A 180 56.90 -3.41 -1.22
C GLN A 180 57.01 -3.60 -2.74
N PRO A 181 57.11 -2.52 -3.53
CA PRO A 181 57.19 -2.59 -4.98
C PRO A 181 58.59 -3.07 -5.42
N ALA A 182 58.64 -4.04 -6.34
CA ALA A 182 59.87 -4.36 -7.06
C ALA A 182 60.02 -3.39 -8.24
N THR A 183 61.18 -2.74 -8.30
CA THR A 183 61.68 -1.90 -9.38
C THR A 183 62.44 -2.73 -10.43
N ASP A 184 62.36 -2.23 -11.67
CA ASP A 184 62.97 -2.64 -12.96
C ASP A 184 62.43 -3.91 -13.65
#